data_AF-A0A5N8HJP9-F1
#
_entry.id   AF-A0A5N8HJP9-F1
#
_cell.length_a   1.000
_cell.length_b   1.000
_cell.length_c   1.000
_cell.angle_alpha   90.00
_cell.angle_beta   90.00
_cell.angle_gamma   90.00
#
_symmetry.space_group_name_H-M   'P 1'
#
loop_
_entity.id
_entity.type
_entity.pdbx_description
1 polymer ?
#
loop_
_entity_poly.entity_id
_entity_poly.type
_entity_poly.pdbx_seq_one_letter_code
_entity_poly.pdbx_strand_id
1 'polypeptide(L)'
;MKRIAFVGSVGAGKTTLFNALQGNYTLARKTQAVEFNDKGDIDTPGEYFSHPRWYHALITTLQDVDMLIYVHGANDPESRLPAGLLDIGV
;
A
#
# COMPACT_ATOMS: atom_id res chain seq x y z
N MET A 1 6.24 -4.57 -18.23
CA MET A 1 5.64 -3.29 -17.75
C MET A 1 5.97 -3.19 -16.28
N LYS A 2 6.26 -1.99 -15.75
CA LYS A 2 6.53 -1.83 -14.32
C LYS A 2 5.22 -1.78 -13.54
N ARG A 3 5.00 -2.72 -12.63
CA ARG A 3 3.85 -2.79 -11.71
C ARG A 3 4.19 -2.11 -10.39
N ILE A 4 3.33 -1.19 -9.94
CA ILE A 4 3.52 -0.45 -8.70
C ILE A 4 2.55 -0.98 -7.63
N ALA A 5 2.98 -1.07 -6.36
CA ALA A 5 2.07 -1.33 -5.25
C ALA A 5 2.22 -0.29 -4.14
N PHE A 6 1.08 0.14 -3.58
CA PHE A 6 1.02 1.07 -2.46
C PHE A 6 0.83 0.30 -1.15
N VAL A 7 1.68 0.57 -0.16
CA VAL A 7 1.64 -0.07 1.17
C VAL A 7 1.76 0.95 2.29
N GLY A 8 1.30 0.58 3.49
CA GLY A 8 1.26 1.48 4.65
C GLY A 8 0.01 1.27 5.49
N SER A 9 -0.02 1.90 6.66
CA SER A 9 -1.08 1.71 7.65
C SER A 9 -2.48 2.10 7.14
N VAL A 10 -3.51 1.62 7.85
CA VAL A 10 -4.89 2.07 7.64
C VAL A 10 -4.94 3.58 7.86
N GLY A 11 -5.57 4.31 6.92
CA GLY A 11 -5.69 5.77 7.00
C GLY A 11 -4.49 6.57 6.51
N ALA A 12 -3.40 5.94 6.08
CA ALA A 12 -2.21 6.65 5.57
C ALA A 12 -2.43 7.43 4.26
N GLY A 13 -3.56 7.23 3.56
CA GLY A 13 -3.88 7.93 2.31
C GLY A 13 -3.52 7.18 1.03
N LYS A 14 -3.20 5.87 1.10
CA LYS A 14 -2.86 5.02 -0.05
C LYS A 14 -3.87 5.11 -1.19
N THR A 15 -5.13 4.79 -0.93
CA THR A 15 -6.22 4.79 -1.91
C THR A 15 -6.47 6.18 -2.49
N THR A 16 -6.38 7.22 -1.66
CA THR A 16 -6.49 8.61 -2.11
C THR A 16 -5.38 8.96 -3.10
N LEU A 17 -4.13 8.60 -2.78
CA LEU A 17 -2.98 8.83 -3.67
C LEU A 17 -3.07 7.97 -4.94
N PHE A 18 -3.45 6.70 -4.81
CA PHE A 18 -3.65 5.76 -5.91
C PHE A 18 -4.66 6.28 -6.93
N ASN A 19 -5.80 6.79 -6.47
CA ASN A 19 -6.84 7.38 -7.33
C ASN A 19 -6.37 8.71 -7.94
N ALA A 20 -5.74 9.58 -7.15
CA ALA A 20 -5.27 10.89 -7.61
C ALA A 20 -4.23 10.76 -8.74
N LEU A 21 -3.33 9.78 -8.66
CA LEU A 21 -2.34 9.50 -9.72
C LEU A 21 -2.97 9.01 -11.04
N GLN A 22 -4.24 8.60 -11.00
CA GLN A 22 -5.04 8.22 -12.17
C GLN A 22 -5.98 9.35 -12.62
N GLY A 23 -5.91 10.52 -11.99
CA GLY A 23 -6.82 11.64 -12.26
C GLY A 23 -8.21 11.47 -11.65
N ASN A 24 -8.40 10.49 -10.76
CA ASN A 24 -9.66 10.28 -10.04
C ASN A 24 -9.58 10.90 -8.64
N TYR A 25 -10.38 11.94 -8.39
CA TYR A 25 -10.43 12.66 -7.11
C TYR A 25 -11.72 12.40 -6.32
N THR A 26 -12.44 11.32 -6.66
CA THR A 26 -13.60 10.89 -5.87
C THR A 26 -13.17 10.48 -4.46
N LEU A 27 -14.11 10.58 -3.51
CA LEU A 27 -13.85 10.22 -2.11
C LEU A 27 -13.39 8.76 -2.03
N ALA A 28 -12.14 8.56 -1.59
CA ALA A 28 -11.58 7.25 -1.37
C ALA A 28 -12.42 6.48 -0.34
N ARG A 29 -12.82 5.26 -0.69
CA ARG A 29 -13.51 4.35 0.23
C ARG A 29 -12.48 3.42 0.86
N LYS A 30 -12.80 2.90 2.03
CA LYS A 30 -11.91 1.97 2.72
C LYS A 30 -11.72 0.71 1.88
N THR A 31 -10.51 0.49 1.39
CA THR A 31 -10.10 -0.72 0.69
C THR A 31 -10.20 -1.93 1.64
N GLN A 32 -10.96 -2.95 1.27
CA GLN A 32 -11.14 -4.19 2.06
C GLN A 32 -10.49 -5.42 1.40
N ALA A 33 -10.13 -5.30 0.13
CA ALA A 33 -9.45 -6.32 -0.66
C ALA A 33 -8.41 -5.64 -1.54
N VAL A 34 -7.49 -6.41 -2.12
CA VAL A 34 -6.53 -5.89 -3.09
C VAL A 34 -7.28 -5.34 -4.30
N GLU A 35 -6.98 -4.10 -4.70
CA GLU A 35 -7.56 -3.44 -5.86
C GLU A 35 -6.50 -3.20 -6.93
N PHE A 36 -6.90 -3.33 -8.20
CA PHE A 36 -6.03 -3.16 -9.35
C PHE A 36 -6.58 -2.08 -10.28
N ASN A 37 -5.70 -1.25 -10.85
CA ASN A 37 -6.07 -0.38 -11.96
C ASN A 37 -5.86 -1.06 -13.32
N ASP A 38 -6.23 -0.38 -14.40
CA ASP A 38 -6.08 -0.86 -15.78
C ASP A 38 -4.63 -1.15 -16.19
N LYS A 39 -3.66 -0.54 -15.51
CA LYS A 39 -2.21 -0.75 -15.73
C LYS A 39 -1.66 -1.91 -14.89
N GLY A 40 -2.48 -2.46 -13.99
CA GLY A 40 -2.11 -3.51 -13.05
C GLY A 40 -1.42 -3.02 -11.79
N ASP A 41 -1.39 -1.70 -11.52
CA ASP A 41 -0.91 -1.17 -10.23
C ASP A 41 -1.88 -1.56 -9.11
N ILE A 42 -1.35 -1.67 -7.90
CA ILE A 42 -2.02 -2.30 -6.77
C ILE A 42 -2.25 -1.31 -5.62
N ASP A 43 -3.50 -1.16 -5.19
CA ASP A 43 -3.83 -0.61 -3.87
C ASP A 43 -4.06 -1.76 -2.87
N THR A 44 -3.39 -1.71 -1.72
CA THR A 44 -3.43 -2.79 -0.72
C THR A 44 -4.26 -2.39 0.51
N PRO A 45 -5.00 -3.34 1.14
CA PRO A 45 -5.62 -3.09 2.43
C PRO A 45 -4.56 -2.70 3.47
N GLY A 46 -4.82 -1.63 4.24
CA GLY A 46 -3.87 -1.19 5.28
C GLY A 46 -3.66 -2.23 6.37
N GLU A 47 -4.65 -3.11 6.58
CA GLU A 47 -4.61 -4.22 7.51
C GLU A 47 -3.50 -5.22 7.20
N TYR A 48 -3.12 -5.37 5.93
CA TYR A 48 -2.04 -6.26 5.49
C TYR A 48 -0.68 -5.76 5.98
N PHE A 49 -0.53 -4.45 6.10
CA PHE A 49 0.67 -3.81 6.64
C PHE A 49 0.62 -3.71 8.18
N SER A 50 -0.55 -3.43 8.75
CA SER A 50 -0.71 -3.15 10.18
C SER A 50 -0.72 -4.38 11.09
N HIS A 51 -0.94 -5.59 10.57
CA HIS A 51 -1.09 -6.79 11.40
C HIS A 51 -0.21 -7.94 10.90
N PRO A 52 0.69 -8.47 11.74
CA PRO A 52 1.59 -9.58 11.37
C PRO A 52 0.88 -10.82 10.81
N ARG A 53 -0.34 -11.12 11.27
CA ARG A 53 -1.15 -12.24 10.76
C ARG A 53 -1.42 -12.14 9.26
N TRP A 54 -1.46 -10.93 8.70
CA TRP A 54 -1.77 -10.69 7.29
C TRP A 54 -0.52 -10.46 6.41
N TYR A 55 0.69 -10.59 6.96
CA TYR A 55 1.93 -10.41 6.19
C TYR A 55 2.07 -11.39 5.02
N HIS A 56 1.56 -12.62 5.16
CA HIS A 56 1.54 -13.58 4.06
C HIS A 56 0.75 -13.06 2.85
N ALA A 57 -0.37 -12.37 3.08
CA ALA A 57 -1.19 -11.77 2.04
C ALA A 57 -0.46 -10.59 1.39
N LEU A 58 0.24 -9.77 2.19
CA LEU A 58 1.10 -8.72 1.70
C LEU A 58 2.23 -9.28 0.80
N ILE A 59 3.00 -10.25 1.30
CA ILE A 59 4.10 -10.89 0.58
C ILE A 59 3.63 -11.45 -0.76
N THR A 60 2.52 -12.20 -0.76
CA THR A 60 1.95 -12.80 -1.98
C THR A 60 1.54 -11.74 -3.00
N THR A 61 0.92 -10.65 -2.53
CA THR A 61 0.51 -9.53 -3.39
C THR A 61 1.70 -8.82 -4.04
N LEU A 62 2.85 -8.79 -3.36
CA LEU A 62 4.04 -8.09 -3.81
C LEU A 62 4.97 -8.92 -4.71
N GLN A 63 4.68 -10.20 -4.97
CA GLN A 63 5.58 -11.09 -5.72
C GLN A 63 5.93 -10.61 -7.13
N ASP A 64 4.98 -9.96 -7.83
CA ASP A 64 5.15 -9.48 -9.21
C ASP A 64 5.20 -7.95 -9.30
N VAL A 65 5.58 -7.27 -8.22
CA VAL A 65 5.64 -5.81 -8.14
C VAL A 65 7.06 -5.33 -8.41
N ASP A 66 7.22 -4.44 -9.39
CA ASP A 66 8.51 -3.82 -9.74
C ASP A 66 8.89 -2.65 -8.83
N MET A 67 7.90 -1.97 -8.24
CA MET A 67 8.10 -0.82 -7.38
C MET A 67 7.11 -0.79 -6.23
N LEU A 68 7.64 -0.68 -5.02
CA LEU A 68 6.84 -0.50 -3.81
C LEU A 68 6.85 0.97 -3.38
N ILE A 69 5.67 1.53 -3.14
CA ILE A 69 5.50 2.88 -2.59
C ILE A 69 4.95 2.76 -1.17
N TYR A 70 5.76 3.11 -0.19
CA TYR A 70 5.32 3.24 1.20
C TYR A 70 4.67 4.61 1.43
N VAL A 71 3.42 4.61 1.87
CA VAL A 71 2.70 5.82 2.25
C VAL A 71 2.62 5.90 3.76
N HIS A 72 3.16 6.98 4.31
CA HIS A 72 3.16 7.28 5.73
C HIS A 72 2.32 8.53 5.99
N GLY A 73 1.40 8.46 6.94
CA GLY A 73 0.59 9.61 7.33
C GLY A 73 1.46 10.67 8.00
N ALA A 74 1.42 11.91 7.52
CA ALA A 74 2.25 12.99 8.05
C ALA A 74 1.97 13.33 9.54
N ASN A 75 0.83 12.88 10.06
CA ASN A 75 0.40 13.05 11.45
C ASN A 75 0.65 11.80 12.32
N ASP A 76 1.24 10.74 11.78
CA ASP A 76 1.61 9.54 12.53
C ASP A 76 3.08 9.66 12.93
N PRO A 77 3.42 9.86 14.22
CA PRO A 77 4.80 10.00 14.63
C PRO A 77 5.58 8.68 14.58
N GLU A 78 4.87 7.55 14.47
CA GLU A 78 5.46 6.20 14.55
C GLU A 78 5.53 5.54 13.17
N SER A 79 6.75 5.33 12.66
CA SER A 79 6.96 4.47 11.50
C SER A 79 6.83 3.00 11.91
N ARG A 80 5.74 2.35 11.49
CA ARG A 80 5.44 0.95 11.79
C ARG A 80 5.82 0.01 10.65
N LEU A 81 6.97 0.22 10.02
CA LEU A 81 7.47 -0.67 8.97
C LEU A 81 7.61 -2.11 9.51
N PRO A 82 7.04 -3.12 8.83
CA PRO A 82 7.17 -4.52 9.18
C PRO A 82 8.65 -4.96 9.21
N ALA A 83 9.25 -5.00 10.40
CA ALA A 83 10.65 -5.39 10.57
C ALA A 83 10.93 -6.77 9.95
N GLY A 84 12.00 -6.88 9.17
CA GLY A 84 12.38 -8.10 8.45
C GLY A 84 11.56 -8.38 7.18
N LEU A 85 10.54 -7.57 6.88
CA LEU A 85 9.76 -7.65 5.64
C LEU A 85 9.97 -6.40 4.77
N LEU A 86 9.93 -5.20 5.36
CA LEU A 86 10.19 -3.94 4.68
C LEU A 86 11.18 -3.11 5.48
N ASP A 87 12.15 -2.52 4.79
CA ASP A 87 13.16 -1.65 5.38
C ASP A 87 13.43 -0.45 4.44
N ILE A 88 13.72 0.72 4.99
CA ILE A 88 14.01 1.94 4.23
C ILE A 88 15.44 2.37 4.53
N GLY A 89 16.37 1.87 3.71
CA GLY A 89 17.79 2.24 3.77
C GLY A 89 18.52 1.71 5.00
N VAL A 90 19.71 1.16 4.77
CA VAL A 90 20.73 0.96 5.80
C VAL A 90 21.83 1.98 5.58
#